data_AF-A0A8J4XXL6-F1
#
_entry.id   AF-A0A8J4XXL6-F1
#
_cell.length_a   1.000
_cell.length_b   1.000
_cell.length_c   1.000
_cell.angle_alpha   90.00
_cell.angle_beta   90.00
_cell.angle_gamma   90.00
#
_symmetry.space_group_name_H-M   'P 1'
#
loop_
_entity.id
_entity.type
_entity.pdbx_description
1 polymer ?
#
loop_
_entity_poly.entity_id
_entity_poly.type
_entity_poly.pdbx_seq_one_letter_code
_entity_poly.pdbx_strand_id
1 'polypeptide(L)'
;MVIQDYLANLPASYTYKEMFEALCPDQDITKGFMLQVTENAPDPRTIKTHMPLSLLLPTLLDTCKVVCVARNPKDTVVSYFKHWRWMKDSQRSLESYVQYFVEDELAYGPY
;
A
#
# COMPACT_ATOMS: atom_id res chain seq x y z
N MET A 1 3.22 -8.52 -11.26
CA MET A 1 3.06 -9.33 -10.04
C MET A 1 3.06 -8.40 -8.84
N VAL A 2 1.94 -7.71 -8.60
CA VAL A 2 1.75 -6.91 -7.38
C VAL A 2 2.06 -7.86 -6.21
N ILE A 3 2.60 -7.41 -5.08
CA ILE A 3 2.73 -8.29 -3.90
C ILE A 3 1.42 -9.09 -3.67
N GLN A 4 0.27 -8.52 -4.03
CA GLN A 4 -1.05 -9.16 -4.18
C GLN A 4 -1.10 -10.50 -4.94
N ASP A 5 -0.38 -10.70 -6.05
CA ASP A 5 -0.34 -11.97 -6.80
C ASP A 5 0.52 -13.03 -6.08
N TYR A 6 1.54 -12.60 -5.35
CA TYR A 6 2.36 -13.48 -4.48
C TYR A 6 1.58 -13.90 -3.23
N LEU A 7 0.76 -12.98 -2.70
CA LEU A 7 -0.20 -13.23 -1.62
C LEU A 7 -1.43 -14.03 -2.09
N ALA A 8 -1.79 -13.99 -3.37
CA ALA A 8 -2.97 -14.68 -3.90
C ALA A 8 -2.82 -16.21 -3.93
N ASN A 9 -1.58 -16.71 -3.97
CA ASN A 9 -1.28 -18.14 -3.86
C ASN A 9 -1.25 -18.63 -2.41
N LEU A 10 -1.36 -17.73 -1.43
CA LEU A 10 -1.44 -18.08 -0.02
C LEU A 10 -2.91 -18.25 0.40
N PRO A 11 -3.23 -19.24 1.24
CA PRO A 11 -4.59 -19.44 1.72
C PRO A 11 -5.09 -18.20 2.46
N ALA A 12 -6.32 -17.78 2.18
CA ALA A 12 -6.94 -16.59 2.78
C ALA A 12 -7.07 -16.64 4.31
N SER A 13 -6.84 -17.82 4.91
CA SER A 13 -6.87 -18.04 6.36
C SER A 13 -5.55 -17.75 7.07
N TYR A 14 -4.46 -17.45 6.36
CA TYR A 14 -3.17 -17.19 6.98
C TYR A 14 -3.19 -15.87 7.76
N THR A 15 -2.66 -15.90 8.97
CA THR A 15 -2.28 -14.69 9.70
C THR A 15 -1.05 -14.05 9.03
N TYR A 16 -0.87 -12.73 9.20
CA TYR A 16 0.30 -12.02 8.65
C TYR A 16 1.64 -12.64 9.05
N LYS A 17 1.72 -13.25 10.24
CA LYS A 17 2.92 -13.93 10.73
C LYS A 17 3.21 -15.22 9.94
N GLU A 18 2.20 -16.05 9.73
CA GLU A 18 2.34 -17.28 8.93
C GLU A 18 2.65 -16.95 7.46
N MET A 19 2.04 -15.89 6.91
CA MET A 19 2.38 -15.41 5.57
C MET A 19 3.85 -14.99 5.51
N PHE A 20 4.32 -14.24 6.51
CA PHE A 20 5.71 -13.78 6.55
C PHE A 20 6.69 -14.96 6.62
N GLU A 21 6.47 -15.91 7.52
CA GLU A 21 7.32 -17.10 7.69
C GLU A 21 7.40 -17.95 6.42
N ALA A 22 6.29 -18.06 5.68
CA ALA A 22 6.26 -18.80 4.42
C ALA A 22 7.03 -18.09 3.28
N LEU A 23 7.00 -16.75 3.25
CA LEU A 23 7.62 -15.95 2.18
C LEU A 23 9.09 -15.62 2.46
N CYS A 24 9.46 -15.52 3.74
CA CYS A 24 10.77 -15.06 4.20
C CYS A 24 11.22 -15.93 5.38
N PRO A 25 11.60 -17.21 5.15
CA PRO A 25 12.04 -18.09 6.21
C PRO A 25 13.26 -17.49 6.94
N ASP A 26 13.27 -17.61 8.26
CA ASP A 26 14.36 -17.16 9.15
C ASP A 26 14.63 -15.65 9.17
N GLN A 27 13.74 -14.84 8.59
CA GLN A 27 13.85 -13.39 8.67
C GLN A 27 13.11 -12.80 9.88
N ASP A 28 13.48 -11.59 10.26
CA ASP A 28 12.90 -10.87 11.40
C ASP A 28 11.88 -9.84 10.91
N ILE A 29 10.59 -10.13 11.12
CA ILE A 29 9.46 -9.28 10.70
C ILE A 29 9.57 -7.83 11.18
N THR A 30 10.26 -7.58 12.30
CA THR A 30 10.43 -6.25 12.88
C THR A 30 11.34 -5.35 12.06
N LYS A 31 12.16 -5.92 11.17
CA LYS A 31 13.05 -5.18 10.26
C LYS A 31 12.36 -4.71 8.97
N GLY A 32 11.05 -4.89 8.88
CA GLY A 32 10.22 -4.36 7.80
C GLY A 32 9.66 -5.44 6.89
N PHE A 33 8.48 -5.94 7.24
CA PHE A 33 7.73 -6.96 6.50
C PHE A 33 7.76 -6.74 4.97
N MET A 34 7.35 -5.55 4.50
CA MET A 34 7.23 -5.29 3.05
C MET A 34 8.59 -5.26 2.34
N LEU A 35 9.66 -4.84 3.03
CA LEU A 35 11.01 -4.80 2.45
C LEU A 35 11.54 -6.21 2.25
N GLN A 36 11.43 -7.03 3.28
CA GLN A 36 11.89 -8.42 3.28
C GLN A 36 11.11 -9.28 2.28
N VAL A 37 9.79 -9.13 2.23
CA VAL A 37 8.96 -9.82 1.22
C VAL A 37 9.37 -9.40 -0.19
N THR A 38 9.70 -8.13 -0.41
CA THR A 38 10.14 -7.63 -1.71
C THR A 38 11.55 -8.09 -2.07
N GLU A 39 12.43 -8.26 -1.09
CA GLU A 39 13.80 -8.76 -1.28
C GLU A 39 13.81 -10.24 -1.69
N ASN A 40 12.91 -11.05 -1.11
CA ASN A 40 12.79 -12.47 -1.43
C ASN A 40 11.92 -12.75 -2.68
N ALA A 41 11.22 -11.76 -3.21
CA ALA A 41 10.39 -11.92 -4.41
C ALA A 41 11.28 -12.08 -5.68
N PRO A 42 10.94 -13.00 -6.60
CA PRO A 42 11.71 -13.22 -7.81
C PRO A 42 11.59 -12.04 -8.79
N ASP A 43 12.64 -11.83 -9.60
CA ASP A 43 12.63 -10.82 -10.65
C ASP A 43 11.86 -11.29 -11.91
N PRO A 44 11.22 -10.37 -12.65
CA PRO A 44 11.07 -8.95 -12.37
C PRO A 44 10.00 -8.67 -11.30
N ARG A 45 10.35 -7.86 -10.29
CA ARG A 45 9.45 -7.50 -9.19
C ARG A 45 8.44 -6.42 -9.61
N THR A 46 7.22 -6.50 -9.10
CA THR A 46 6.25 -5.39 -9.20
C THR A 46 5.88 -4.91 -7.80
N ILE A 47 6.23 -3.65 -7.52
CA ILE A 47 6.00 -3.02 -6.22
C ILE A 47 4.85 -2.03 -6.37
N LYS A 48 3.91 -2.06 -5.43
CA LYS A 48 2.84 -1.07 -5.31
C LYS A 48 3.13 -0.20 -4.10
N THR A 49 3.05 1.11 -4.27
CA THR A 49 3.22 2.08 -3.18
C THR A 49 2.26 3.24 -3.35
N HIS A 50 1.90 3.87 -2.23
CA HIS A 50 1.19 5.15 -2.18
C HIS A 50 2.14 6.33 -1.91
N MET A 51 3.45 6.07 -1.79
CA MET A 51 4.44 7.12 -1.56
C MET A 51 4.63 7.98 -2.81
N PRO A 52 4.74 9.31 -2.66
CA PRO A 52 5.10 10.19 -3.77
C PRO A 52 6.52 9.89 -4.27
N LEU A 53 6.77 10.17 -5.56
CA LEU A 53 8.06 9.96 -6.21
C LEU A 53 9.22 10.65 -5.48
N SER A 54 8.97 11.79 -4.82
CA SER A 54 9.96 12.55 -4.06
C SER A 54 10.49 11.82 -2.81
N LEU A 55 9.76 10.84 -2.30
CA LEU A 55 10.18 10.00 -1.16
C LEU A 55 10.78 8.66 -1.60
N LEU A 56 10.88 8.41 -2.91
CA LEU A 56 11.49 7.22 -3.47
C LEU A 56 12.93 7.51 -3.93
N LEU A 57 13.64 6.47 -4.36
CA LEU A 57 15.00 6.61 -4.86
C LEU A 57 15.04 7.54 -6.08
N PRO A 58 15.96 8.53 -6.14
CA PRO A 58 16.05 9.45 -7.28
C PRO A 58 16.30 8.75 -8.62
N THR A 59 16.99 7.60 -8.59
CA THR A 59 17.34 6.78 -9.75
C THR A 59 16.24 5.77 -10.14
N LEU A 60 15.06 5.85 -9.53
CA LEU A 60 13.98 4.88 -9.75
C LEU A 60 13.56 4.82 -11.22
N LEU A 61 13.45 5.99 -11.88
CA LEU A 61 13.02 6.07 -13.27
C LEU A 61 14.07 5.58 -14.27
N ASP A 62 15.35 5.51 -13.86
CA ASP A 62 16.43 4.96 -14.67
C ASP A 62 16.53 3.43 -14.56
N THR A 63 16.01 2.87 -13.45
CA THR A 63 16.20 1.47 -13.08
C THR A 63 14.95 0.61 -13.27
N CYS A 64 13.75 1.19 -13.23
CA CYS A 64 12.50 0.46 -13.40
C CYS A 64 11.41 1.25 -14.12
N LYS A 65 10.31 0.57 -14.46
CA LYS A 65 9.12 1.20 -15.05
C LYS A 65 8.14 1.57 -13.95
N VAL A 66 7.73 2.84 -13.94
CA VAL A 66 6.73 3.35 -12.98
C VAL A 66 5.41 3.62 -13.70
N VAL A 67 4.34 3.04 -13.19
CA VAL A 67 2.97 3.32 -13.64
C VAL A 67 2.28 4.13 -12.55
N CYS A 68 2.08 5.42 -12.83
CA CYS A 68 1.34 6.31 -11.93
C CYS A 68 -0.16 6.23 -12.25
N VAL A 69 -0.99 6.07 -11.23
CA VAL A 69 -2.46 6.03 -11.36
C VAL A 69 -3.03 7.24 -10.64
N ALA A 70 -3.56 8.19 -11.42
CA ALA A 70 -4.30 9.34 -10.90
C ALA A 70 -5.81 9.15 -11.12
N ARG A 71 -6.63 9.71 -10.22
CA ARG A 71 -8.09 9.67 -10.29
C ARG A 71 -8.67 11.08 -10.09
N ASN A 72 -9.96 11.29 -10.32
CA ASN A 72 -10.59 12.52 -9.88
C ASN A 72 -10.58 12.58 -8.33
N PRO A 73 -10.06 13.65 -7.68
CA PRO A 73 -10.00 13.75 -6.22
C PRO A 73 -11.36 13.57 -5.55
N LYS A 74 -12.45 14.00 -6.19
CA LYS A 74 -13.82 13.83 -5.69
C LYS A 74 -14.22 12.36 -5.58
N ASP A 75 -13.77 11.53 -6.51
CA ASP A 75 -14.01 10.09 -6.46
C ASP A 75 -13.03 9.39 -5.51
N THR A 76 -11.78 9.87 -5.45
CA THR A 76 -10.75 9.38 -4.54
C THR A 76 -11.19 9.50 -3.09
N VAL A 77 -11.66 10.67 -2.66
CA VAL A 77 -12.07 10.90 -1.27
C VAL A 77 -13.25 10.01 -0.85
N VAL A 78 -14.22 9.78 -1.74
CA VAL A 78 -15.35 8.87 -1.47
C VAL A 78 -14.88 7.42 -1.35
N SER A 79 -13.97 6.99 -2.22
CA SER A 79 -13.37 5.66 -2.13
C SER A 79 -12.55 5.49 -0.85
N TYR A 80 -11.80 6.52 -0.46
CA TYR A 80 -10.94 6.47 0.72
C TYR A 80 -11.76 6.43 2.02
N PHE A 81 -12.84 7.21 2.09
CA PHE A 81 -13.83 7.14 3.17
C PHE A 81 -14.40 5.72 3.35
N LYS A 82 -14.82 5.07 2.25
CA LYS A 82 -15.35 3.71 2.29
C LYS A 82 -14.29 2.69 2.72
N HIS A 83 -13.07 2.82 2.22
CA HIS A 83 -11.95 1.97 2.60
C HIS A 83 -11.64 2.06 4.10
N TRP A 84 -11.62 3.28 4.66
CA TRP A 84 -11.43 3.47 6.10
C TRP A 84 -12.55 2.89 6.92
N ARG A 85 -13.82 3.11 6.54
CA ARG A 85 -14.97 2.51 7.23
C ARG A 85 -14.95 0.98 7.26
N TRP A 86 -14.43 0.37 6.20
CA TRP A 86 -14.28 -1.08 6.15
C TRP A 86 -13.12 -1.58 7.03
N MET A 87 -11.99 -0.88 7.06
CA MET A 87 -10.84 -1.29 7.87
C MET A 87 -10.97 -0.96 9.36
N LYS A 88 -11.57 0.18 9.68
CA LYS A 88 -11.85 0.61 11.05
C LYS A 88 -13.29 1.07 11.09
N ASP A 89 -14.06 0.54 12.03
CA ASP A 89 -15.43 0.97 12.25
C ASP A 89 -15.44 2.46 12.63
N SER A 90 -15.61 3.31 11.61
CA SER A 90 -15.45 4.75 11.69
C SER A 90 -16.83 5.39 11.70
N GLN A 91 -17.19 5.96 12.85
CA GLN A 91 -18.42 6.73 13.01
C GLN A 91 -18.37 8.12 12.35
N ARG A 92 -17.25 8.52 11.74
CA ARG A 92 -17.13 9.81 11.04
C ARG A 92 -18.07 9.88 9.84
N SER A 93 -18.59 11.08 9.57
CA SER A 93 -19.40 11.36 8.38
C SER A 93 -18.53 11.57 7.14
N LEU A 94 -19.14 11.54 5.97
CA LEU A 94 -18.44 11.81 4.71
C LEU A 94 -18.00 13.27 4.63
N GLU A 95 -18.80 14.20 5.12
CA GLU A 95 -18.53 15.65 5.10
C GLU A 95 -17.26 15.98 5.87
N SER A 96 -17.12 15.48 7.10
CA SER A 96 -15.88 15.65 7.87
C SER A 96 -14.69 15.00 7.17
N TYR A 97 -14.89 13.86 6.52
CA TYR A 97 -13.82 13.19 5.77
C TYR A 97 -13.36 13.99 4.55
N VAL A 98 -14.30 14.63 3.84
CA VAL A 98 -13.99 15.54 2.74
C VAL A 98 -13.24 16.76 3.25
N GLN A 99 -13.61 17.30 4.40
CA GLN A 99 -12.87 18.41 5.01
C GLN A 99 -11.41 18.03 5.30
N TYR A 100 -11.16 16.90 5.98
CA TYR A 100 -9.80 16.42 6.21
C TYR A 100 -9.01 16.17 4.93
N PHE A 101 -9.67 15.73 3.86
CA PHE A 101 -9.02 15.53 2.56
C PHE A 101 -8.58 16.85 1.92
N VAL A 102 -9.37 17.91 2.06
CA VAL A 102 -9.07 19.25 1.52
C VAL A 102 -8.04 19.98 2.38
N GLU A 103 -7.99 19.70 3.68
CA GLU A 103 -7.04 20.28 4.65
C GLU A 103 -5.71 19.48 4.72
N ASP A 104 -5.51 18.50 3.84
CA ASP A 104 -4.33 17.64 3.77
C ASP A 104 -4.05 16.84 5.07
N GLU A 105 -5.07 16.61 5.89
CA GLU A 105 -4.96 15.91 7.18
C GLU A 105 -5.14 14.38 7.06
N LEU A 106 -5.23 13.86 5.83
CA LEU A 106 -5.32 12.43 5.56
C LEU A 106 -3.97 11.85 5.16
N ALA A 107 -3.77 10.55 5.44
CA ALA A 107 -2.53 9.88 5.09
C ALA A 107 -2.32 9.88 3.57
N TYR A 108 -1.05 10.00 3.17
CA TYR A 108 -0.61 10.11 1.77
C TYR A 108 -1.05 11.39 1.05
N GLY A 109 -1.59 12.37 1.78
CA GLY A 109 -1.74 13.74 1.29
C GLY A 109 -0.43 14.54 1.35
N PRO A 110 -0.40 15.75 0.78
CA PRO A 110 -1.46 16.37 -0.02
C PRO A 110 -1.74 15.62 -1.34
N TYR A 111 -2.98 15.72 -1.86
CA TYR A 111 -3.40 15.09 -3.13
C TYR A 111 -2.95 15.90 -4.35
#